data_AF-A0A2U1WI04-F1
#
_entry.id   AF-A0A2U1WI04-F1
#
_cell.length_a   1.000
_cell.length_b   1.000
_cell.length_c   1.000
_cell.angle_alpha   90.00
_cell.angle_beta   90.00
_cell.angle_gamma   90.00
#
_symmetry.space_group_name_H-M   'P 1'
#
loop_
_entity.id
_entity.type
_entity.pdbx_description
1 polymer ?
#
loop_
_entity_poly.entity_id
_entity_poly.type
_entity_poly.pdbx_seq_one_letter_code
_entity_poly.pdbx_strand_id
1 'polypeptide(L)'
;MNSTPTATLSIPLPAASPASSPGGPSPGGSCTDVAAFRRQMDEVVARIPMHAIRSVLDAVEGTPSPNGERARHLRDALVDHFNRLRPMKARRLFTSLFEPFLVDDPVLYRSAESVPALVQRVDMGGIWSALTRYGFPGLAAEVQSRLDGMAREAMLDAVLASPDAMAMRELMRREALDFLYAMAGDRKLTDRFLALANDEALHDARLRTQYLGRKAPIDSDLLGFVRALLEHNAVLVPLTERMRRDIDEMRMGDRQGAGDPRPATPSSAAPSSAEVDCQSALMVGFVRRVRDLGLPFRDQSQLLAWFAPLYGLNVKRRYDVFLRHVREHVGSGGPAVRESHPLLRALLCHFTAACTTIREVVDGMFGDMDIQDGGVLSAPTPTRALLHEAVERFDRALTALSGTGFLASRSTGPALRAELAAVSRELTGTVMPALAARMQAAMNARHAPVPDHEDIVWLLELVWRWGRTLGNAGYANPELKSLRLYAVETGRLAFLQAMKAEPQERPAHRMAHMLRIRRLMAAMGETVDGWISPVSQGLHRVVYSYLEADGEIAGDEWAVIDAFVASVRSELSRSRNWQSADFVDILRLHEARRRAEA
;
A
#
# COMPACT_ATOMS: atom_id res chain seq x y z
N MET A 1 -27.82 -3.01 29.63
CA MET A 1 -28.66 -4.22 29.71
C MET A 1 -29.30 -4.46 28.36
N ASN A 2 -28.80 -5.44 27.61
CA ASN A 2 -29.54 -6.27 26.65
C ASN A 2 -28.55 -7.28 26.08
N SER A 3 -28.72 -8.52 26.52
CA SER A 3 -27.88 -9.67 26.22
C SER A 3 -28.36 -10.36 24.94
N THR A 4 -27.43 -10.80 24.10
CA THR A 4 -27.71 -11.70 22.96
C THR A 4 -26.93 -13.00 23.20
N PRO A 5 -27.59 -14.18 23.23
CA PRO A 5 -26.92 -15.44 23.53
C PRO A 5 -26.40 -16.14 22.26
N THR A 6 -25.23 -16.75 22.42
CA THR A 6 -24.53 -17.65 21.50
C THR A 6 -25.21 -19.02 21.47
N ALA A 7 -25.50 -19.56 20.29
CA ALA A 7 -26.04 -20.91 20.12
C ALA A 7 -25.04 -21.81 19.38
N THR A 8 -24.48 -22.75 20.14
CA THR A 8 -23.68 -23.90 19.72
C THR A 8 -24.63 -25.02 19.28
N LEU A 9 -24.44 -25.63 18.10
CA LEU A 9 -25.22 -26.80 17.68
C LEU A 9 -24.33 -28.00 17.42
N SER A 10 -24.54 -28.99 18.29
CA SER A 10 -23.91 -30.30 18.36
C SER A 10 -24.37 -31.25 17.25
N ILE A 11 -23.44 -32.07 16.78
CA ILE A 11 -23.65 -33.16 15.83
C ILE A 11 -24.22 -34.39 16.56
N PRO A 12 -25.29 -35.03 16.06
CA PRO A 12 -25.69 -36.36 16.52
C PRO A 12 -25.24 -37.46 15.54
N LEU A 13 -24.57 -38.49 16.08
CA LEU A 13 -24.47 -39.82 15.45
C LEU A 13 -25.83 -40.55 15.52
N PRO A 14 -26.10 -41.47 14.58
CA PRO A 14 -26.95 -42.62 14.86
C PRO A 14 -26.23 -43.98 14.69
N ALA A 15 -26.76 -44.92 15.47
CA ALA A 15 -26.23 -46.23 15.81
C ALA A 15 -26.45 -47.32 14.74
N ALA A 16 -25.88 -48.49 15.03
CA ALA A 16 -25.76 -49.67 14.20
C ALA A 16 -27.05 -50.46 13.90
N SER A 17 -27.08 -51.00 12.67
CA SER A 17 -27.59 -52.28 12.10
C SER A 17 -28.81 -53.03 12.68
N PRO A 18 -29.57 -53.74 11.83
CA PRO A 18 -29.25 -55.16 11.60
C PRO A 18 -29.36 -55.63 10.14
N ALA A 19 -28.76 -56.80 9.88
CA ALA A 19 -28.65 -57.48 8.60
C ALA A 19 -29.93 -58.25 8.19
N SER A 20 -30.20 -58.30 6.88
CA SER A 20 -30.96 -59.36 6.21
C SER A 20 -30.49 -59.53 4.76
N SER A 21 -30.25 -60.78 4.36
CA SER A 21 -29.67 -61.22 3.07
C SER A 21 -30.78 -61.44 2.00
N PRO A 22 -30.50 -62.09 0.84
CA PRO A 22 -30.28 -61.42 -0.46
C PRO A 22 -31.38 -61.76 -1.50
N GLY A 23 -31.66 -60.86 -2.45
CA GLY A 23 -32.59 -61.19 -3.53
C GLY A 23 -32.56 -60.22 -4.72
N GLY A 24 -32.01 -60.69 -5.85
CA GLY A 24 -32.40 -60.32 -7.21
C GLY A 24 -31.94 -58.98 -7.78
N PRO A 25 -31.25 -58.94 -8.93
CA PRO A 25 -30.89 -57.69 -9.60
C PRO A 25 -32.08 -57.17 -10.43
N SER A 26 -32.66 -56.04 -10.04
CA SER A 26 -33.54 -55.25 -10.91
C SER A 26 -32.73 -54.11 -11.57
N PRO A 27 -32.77 -53.95 -12.90
CA PRO A 27 -31.99 -52.96 -13.62
C PRO A 27 -32.72 -51.61 -13.60
N GLY A 28 -32.31 -50.71 -12.69
CA GLY A 28 -32.89 -49.36 -12.60
C GLY A 28 -31.97 -48.30 -12.00
N GLY A 29 -30.66 -48.57 -11.94
CA GLY A 29 -29.71 -47.84 -11.08
C GLY A 29 -28.73 -46.90 -11.78
N SER A 30 -29.11 -46.14 -12.83
CA SER A 30 -28.16 -45.22 -13.49
C SER A 30 -28.32 -43.73 -13.14
N CYS A 31 -29.45 -43.28 -12.57
CA CYS A 31 -29.69 -41.85 -12.36
C CYS A 31 -29.23 -41.33 -10.98
N THR A 32 -29.27 -42.18 -9.94
CA THR A 32 -28.94 -41.80 -8.56
C THR A 32 -27.43 -41.67 -8.30
N ASP A 33 -26.61 -42.40 -9.07
CA ASP A 33 -25.15 -42.46 -8.91
C ASP A 33 -24.46 -41.18 -9.44
N VAL A 34 -24.95 -40.63 -10.55
CA VAL A 34 -24.42 -39.41 -11.18
C VAL A 34 -24.62 -38.16 -10.31
N ALA A 35 -25.77 -38.04 -9.64
CA ALA A 35 -26.08 -36.91 -8.77
C ALA A 35 -25.33 -36.96 -7.42
N ALA A 36 -25.03 -38.15 -6.92
CA ALA A 36 -24.17 -38.33 -5.74
C ALA A 36 -22.70 -38.03 -6.07
N PHE A 37 -22.23 -38.52 -7.22
CA PHE A 37 -20.88 -38.25 -7.73
C PHE A 37 -20.62 -36.75 -7.97
N ARG A 38 -21.58 -36.03 -8.58
CA ARG A 38 -21.48 -34.57 -8.75
C ARG A 38 -21.33 -33.83 -7.41
N ARG A 39 -22.12 -34.19 -6.40
CA ARG A 39 -22.03 -33.56 -5.07
C ARG A 39 -20.68 -33.78 -4.39
N GLN A 40 -20.13 -34.99 -4.47
CA GLN A 40 -18.79 -35.28 -3.94
C GLN A 40 -17.70 -34.49 -4.68
N MET A 41 -17.80 -34.36 -6.01
CA MET A 41 -16.87 -33.55 -6.77
C MET A 41 -16.98 -32.06 -6.46
N ASP A 42 -18.18 -31.52 -6.31
CA ASP A 42 -18.39 -30.11 -5.94
C ASP A 42 -17.75 -29.80 -4.57
N GLU A 43 -17.81 -30.75 -3.62
CA GLU A 43 -17.16 -30.63 -2.32
C GLU A 43 -15.64 -30.65 -2.41
N VAL A 44 -15.08 -31.50 -3.28
CA VAL A 44 -13.63 -31.54 -3.54
C VAL A 44 -13.17 -30.25 -4.21
N VAL A 45 -13.91 -29.78 -5.23
CA VAL A 45 -13.61 -28.55 -5.97
C VAL A 45 -13.64 -27.32 -5.04
N ALA A 46 -14.61 -27.24 -4.13
CA ALA A 46 -14.73 -26.14 -3.19
C ALA A 46 -13.55 -26.02 -2.21
N ARG A 47 -12.76 -27.09 -2.02
CA ARG A 47 -11.57 -27.11 -1.15
C ARG A 47 -10.28 -26.75 -1.90
N ILE A 48 -10.31 -26.60 -3.22
CA ILE A 48 -9.12 -26.27 -4.01
C ILE A 48 -8.82 -24.77 -3.90
N PRO A 49 -7.60 -24.37 -3.51
CA PRO A 49 -7.24 -22.97 -3.45
C PRO A 49 -7.19 -22.36 -4.85
N MET A 50 -7.68 -21.11 -4.97
CA MET A 50 -7.92 -20.44 -6.25
C MET A 50 -6.74 -20.39 -7.22
N HIS A 51 -5.51 -20.31 -6.71
CA HIS A 51 -4.30 -20.26 -7.52
C HIS A 51 -3.94 -21.61 -8.17
N ALA A 52 -4.42 -22.73 -7.61
CA ALA A 52 -4.14 -24.08 -8.09
C ALA A 52 -5.14 -24.57 -9.15
N ILE A 53 -6.30 -23.90 -9.28
CA ILE A 53 -7.39 -24.33 -10.18
C ILE A 53 -6.94 -24.42 -11.65
N ARG A 54 -6.11 -23.47 -12.12
CA ARG A 54 -5.56 -23.50 -13.49
C ARG A 54 -4.64 -24.70 -13.72
N SER A 55 -3.71 -24.95 -12.82
CA SER A 55 -2.81 -26.12 -12.90
C SER A 55 -3.58 -27.45 -12.88
N VAL A 56 -4.67 -27.52 -12.11
CA VAL A 56 -5.54 -28.70 -12.06
C VAL A 56 -6.32 -28.87 -13.37
N LEU A 57 -6.84 -27.78 -13.96
CA LEU A 57 -7.51 -27.82 -15.26
C LEU A 57 -6.55 -28.25 -16.37
N ASP A 58 -5.34 -27.68 -16.41
CA ASP A 58 -4.32 -28.03 -17.41
C ASP A 58 -3.90 -29.52 -17.29
N ALA A 59 -3.82 -30.06 -16.07
CA ALA A 59 -3.55 -31.48 -15.84
C ALA A 59 -4.72 -32.38 -16.29
N VAL A 60 -5.96 -31.94 -16.09
CA VAL A 60 -7.16 -32.67 -16.54
C VAL A 60 -7.29 -32.66 -18.07
N GLU A 61 -6.87 -31.58 -18.73
CA GLU A 61 -6.90 -31.45 -20.21
C GLU A 61 -5.68 -32.12 -20.90
N GLY A 62 -4.51 -32.13 -20.25
CA GLY A 62 -3.27 -32.68 -20.82
C GLY A 62 -3.12 -34.20 -20.73
N THR A 63 -4.02 -34.90 -20.03
CA THR A 63 -3.92 -36.36 -19.85
C THR A 63 -4.99 -37.08 -20.69
N PRO A 64 -4.64 -37.92 -21.68
CA PRO A 64 -5.60 -38.81 -22.33
C PRO A 64 -6.06 -39.87 -21.31
N SER A 65 -7.08 -39.53 -20.53
CA SER A 65 -7.58 -40.38 -19.45
C SER A 65 -8.44 -41.52 -20.02
N PRO A 66 -8.30 -42.77 -19.52
CA PRO A 66 -9.24 -43.85 -19.80
C PRO A 66 -10.66 -43.58 -19.27
N ASN A 67 -10.84 -42.56 -18.42
CA ASN A 67 -12.11 -42.14 -17.82
C ASN A 67 -12.57 -40.77 -18.37
N GLY A 68 -12.74 -40.66 -19.69
CA GLY A 68 -13.07 -39.39 -20.37
C GLY A 68 -14.32 -38.67 -19.84
N GLU A 69 -15.33 -39.39 -19.34
CA GLU A 69 -16.54 -38.80 -18.76
C GLU A 69 -16.32 -38.19 -17.37
N ARG A 70 -15.57 -38.86 -16.49
CA ARG A 70 -15.25 -38.33 -15.15
C ARG A 70 -14.34 -37.11 -15.23
N ALA A 71 -13.37 -37.12 -16.15
CA ALA A 71 -12.51 -35.99 -16.43
C ALA A 71 -13.30 -34.78 -16.95
N ARG A 72 -14.27 -35.00 -17.86
CA ARG A 72 -15.18 -33.95 -18.33
C ARG A 72 -16.04 -33.38 -17.21
N HIS A 73 -16.65 -34.22 -16.38
CA HIS A 73 -17.46 -33.74 -15.26
C HIS A 73 -16.63 -32.94 -14.25
N LEU A 74 -15.39 -33.37 -13.94
CA LEU A 74 -14.49 -32.63 -13.05
C LEU A 74 -14.12 -31.28 -13.65
N ARG A 75 -13.83 -31.24 -14.95
CA ARG A 75 -13.59 -30.00 -15.70
C ARG A 75 -14.79 -29.04 -15.60
N ASP A 76 -15.99 -29.54 -15.87
CA ASP A 76 -17.21 -28.73 -15.85
C ASP A 76 -17.50 -28.18 -14.44
N ALA A 77 -17.30 -28.99 -13.39
CA ALA A 77 -17.44 -28.56 -12.00
C ALA A 77 -16.41 -27.50 -11.60
N LEU A 78 -15.15 -27.65 -12.02
CA LEU A 78 -14.08 -26.67 -11.80
C LEU A 78 -14.37 -25.34 -12.52
N VAL A 79 -14.79 -25.40 -13.78
CA VAL A 79 -15.16 -24.23 -14.58
C VAL A 79 -16.34 -23.50 -13.96
N ASP A 80 -17.40 -24.22 -13.59
CA ASP A 80 -18.59 -23.64 -12.98
C ASP A 80 -18.28 -23.01 -11.61
N HIS A 81 -17.54 -23.72 -10.74
CA HIS A 81 -17.10 -23.17 -9.45
C HIS A 81 -16.27 -21.89 -9.62
N PHE A 82 -15.27 -21.91 -10.51
CA PHE A 82 -14.40 -20.75 -10.75
C PHE A 82 -15.17 -19.55 -11.32
N ASN A 83 -16.09 -19.80 -12.24
CA ASN A 83 -16.87 -18.75 -12.89
C ASN A 83 -17.96 -18.16 -11.97
N ARG A 84 -18.54 -18.96 -11.07
CA ARG A 84 -19.53 -18.49 -10.06
C ARG A 84 -18.95 -17.45 -9.09
N LEU A 85 -17.66 -17.55 -8.77
CA LEU A 85 -16.98 -16.56 -7.92
C LEU A 85 -16.79 -15.19 -8.62
N ARG A 86 -17.18 -15.06 -9.90
CA ARG A 86 -17.00 -13.86 -10.72
C ARG A 86 -18.32 -13.47 -11.42
N PRO A 87 -19.38 -13.11 -10.66
CA PRO A 87 -20.75 -12.99 -11.20
C PRO A 87 -20.94 -11.82 -12.19
N MET A 88 -20.19 -10.72 -12.06
CA MET A 88 -20.35 -9.53 -12.92
C MET A 88 -19.51 -9.60 -14.22
N LYS A 89 -19.84 -10.54 -15.11
CA LYS A 89 -19.09 -10.79 -16.35
C LYS A 89 -19.20 -9.64 -17.35
N ALA A 90 -20.40 -9.06 -17.52
CA ALA A 90 -20.61 -7.91 -18.40
C ALA A 90 -19.84 -6.67 -17.91
N ARG A 91 -19.86 -6.38 -16.59
CA ARG A 91 -19.06 -5.31 -15.99
C ARG A 91 -17.58 -5.52 -16.28
N ARG A 92 -17.05 -6.72 -16.06
CA ARG A 92 -15.64 -7.06 -16.33
C ARG A 92 -15.27 -6.84 -17.79
N LEU A 93 -16.13 -7.30 -18.71
CA LEU A 93 -15.91 -7.12 -20.14
C LEU A 93 -15.87 -5.63 -20.51
N PHE A 94 -16.81 -4.83 -20.01
CA PHE A 94 -16.84 -3.39 -20.25
C PHE A 94 -15.62 -2.67 -19.63
N THR A 95 -15.30 -2.94 -18.36
CA THR A 95 -14.16 -2.30 -17.69
C THR A 95 -12.82 -2.68 -18.31
N SER A 96 -12.73 -3.80 -19.05
CA SER A 96 -11.52 -4.18 -19.79
C SER A 96 -11.09 -3.14 -20.84
N LEU A 97 -12.02 -2.28 -21.31
CA LEU A 97 -11.70 -1.15 -22.19
C LEU A 97 -10.77 -0.13 -21.51
N PHE A 98 -10.79 -0.09 -20.18
CA PHE A 98 -10.09 0.90 -19.37
C PHE A 98 -8.88 0.32 -18.62
N GLU A 99 -8.69 -1.01 -18.62
CA GLU A 99 -7.71 -1.68 -17.74
C GLU A 99 -6.29 -1.05 -17.77
N PRO A 100 -5.73 -0.61 -18.91
CA PRO A 100 -4.42 0.05 -18.95
C PRO A 100 -4.37 1.42 -18.24
N PHE A 101 -5.52 2.05 -18.04
CA PHE A 101 -5.69 3.38 -17.44
C PHE A 101 -6.21 3.34 -16.00
N LEU A 102 -6.72 2.19 -15.55
CA LEU A 102 -7.32 2.04 -14.22
C LEU A 102 -6.26 2.14 -13.14
N VAL A 103 -6.54 3.00 -12.16
CA VAL A 103 -5.71 3.15 -10.96
C VAL A 103 -6.50 2.66 -9.74
N ASP A 104 -5.82 1.98 -8.83
CA ASP A 104 -6.35 1.72 -7.49
C ASP A 104 -5.45 2.41 -6.47
N ASP A 105 -5.92 3.55 -5.96
CA ASP A 105 -5.10 4.44 -5.15
C ASP A 105 -5.92 5.05 -3.99
N PRO A 106 -5.86 4.44 -2.80
CA PRO A 106 -6.66 4.86 -1.66
C PRO A 106 -6.29 6.25 -1.13
N VAL A 107 -5.10 6.78 -1.46
CA VAL A 107 -4.73 8.15 -1.12
C VAL A 107 -5.52 9.10 -2.01
N LEU A 108 -5.52 8.88 -3.33
CA LEU A 108 -6.21 9.76 -4.29
C LEU A 108 -7.74 9.68 -4.20
N TYR A 109 -8.31 8.70 -3.48
CA TYR A 109 -9.72 8.71 -3.12
C TYR A 109 -10.09 9.98 -2.34
N ARG A 110 -9.16 10.58 -1.59
CA ARG A 110 -9.42 11.73 -0.71
C ARG A 110 -9.11 13.09 -1.32
N SER A 111 -8.82 13.14 -2.62
CA SER A 111 -8.67 14.41 -3.33
C SER A 111 -9.96 15.24 -3.19
N ALA A 112 -9.81 16.54 -2.98
CA ALA A 112 -10.95 17.45 -2.84
C ALA A 112 -11.72 17.62 -4.17
N GLU A 113 -11.00 17.56 -5.29
CA GLU A 113 -11.51 17.65 -6.65
C GLU A 113 -11.19 16.38 -7.44
N SER A 114 -11.80 16.23 -8.62
CA SER A 114 -11.39 15.22 -9.59
C SER A 114 -9.93 15.43 -9.98
N VAL A 115 -9.16 14.34 -10.04
CA VAL A 115 -7.75 14.41 -10.44
C VAL A 115 -7.70 14.33 -11.97
N PRO A 116 -7.13 15.33 -12.67
CA PRO A 116 -7.07 15.34 -14.13
C PRO A 116 -6.49 14.05 -14.70
N ALA A 117 -7.20 13.43 -15.65
CA ALA A 117 -6.83 12.18 -16.31
C ALA A 117 -6.57 10.97 -15.38
N LEU A 118 -7.14 10.97 -14.17
CA LEU A 118 -7.15 9.81 -13.28
C LEU A 118 -8.50 9.11 -13.39
N VAL A 119 -8.49 7.82 -13.69
CA VAL A 119 -9.69 6.97 -13.65
C VAL A 119 -9.48 5.90 -12.60
N GLN A 120 -10.19 5.98 -11.48
CA GLN A 120 -10.07 4.96 -10.45
C GLN A 120 -10.95 3.74 -10.80
N ARG A 121 -10.54 2.55 -10.34
CA ARG A 121 -11.33 1.34 -10.54
C ARG A 121 -12.75 1.46 -9.95
N VAL A 122 -12.87 2.12 -8.80
CA VAL A 122 -14.16 2.42 -8.15
C VAL A 122 -14.99 3.41 -8.97
N ASP A 123 -14.37 4.38 -9.64
CA ASP A 123 -15.07 5.34 -10.52
C ASP A 123 -15.74 4.62 -11.67
N MET A 124 -15.01 3.73 -12.34
CA MET A 124 -15.58 2.92 -13.42
C MET A 124 -16.64 1.95 -12.94
N GLY A 125 -16.59 1.55 -11.67
CA GLY A 125 -17.69 0.84 -11.01
C GLY A 125 -18.97 1.66 -10.95
N GLY A 126 -18.87 2.89 -10.44
CA GLY A 126 -20.00 3.81 -10.37
C GLY A 126 -20.53 4.22 -11.75
N ILE A 127 -19.63 4.53 -12.69
CA ILE A 127 -19.99 4.85 -14.09
C ILE A 127 -20.69 3.66 -14.75
N TRP A 128 -20.23 2.43 -14.52
CA TRP A 128 -20.93 1.23 -14.99
C TRP A 128 -22.35 1.13 -14.40
N SER A 129 -22.50 1.28 -13.08
CA SER A 129 -23.82 1.25 -12.44
C SER A 129 -24.76 2.31 -13.03
N ALA A 130 -24.25 3.52 -13.31
CA ALA A 130 -25.04 4.58 -13.93
C ALA A 130 -25.37 4.30 -15.41
N LEU A 131 -24.42 3.81 -16.21
CA LEU A 131 -24.62 3.44 -17.62
C LEU A 131 -25.63 2.29 -17.77
N THR A 132 -25.55 1.27 -16.93
CA THR A 132 -26.52 0.17 -16.93
C THR A 132 -27.91 0.57 -16.47
N ARG A 133 -28.06 1.72 -15.80
CA ARG A 133 -29.38 2.25 -15.43
C ARG A 133 -29.96 3.18 -16.48
N TYR A 134 -29.14 4.06 -17.04
CA TYR A 134 -29.59 5.17 -17.89
C TYR A 134 -29.22 5.04 -19.36
N GLY A 135 -28.03 4.48 -19.66
CA GLY A 135 -27.49 4.43 -21.02
C GLY A 135 -27.98 3.24 -21.81
N PHE A 136 -27.78 2.02 -21.28
CA PHE A 136 -28.06 0.79 -22.02
C PHE A 136 -28.54 -0.37 -21.12
N PRO A 137 -29.63 -0.19 -20.35
CA PRO A 137 -30.11 -1.21 -19.40
C PRO A 137 -30.37 -2.58 -20.02
N GLY A 138 -31.02 -2.62 -21.19
CA GLY A 138 -31.31 -3.88 -21.89
C GLY A 138 -30.05 -4.59 -22.38
N LEU A 139 -29.10 -3.84 -22.94
CA LEU A 139 -27.86 -4.40 -23.48
C LEU A 139 -26.99 -5.02 -22.40
N ALA A 140 -26.85 -4.38 -21.24
CA ALA A 140 -26.03 -4.91 -20.16
C ALA A 140 -26.54 -6.27 -19.66
N ALA A 141 -27.87 -6.41 -19.52
CA ALA A 141 -28.50 -7.67 -19.14
C ALA A 141 -28.34 -8.75 -20.22
N GLU A 142 -28.48 -8.37 -21.50
CA GLU A 142 -28.27 -9.28 -22.63
C GLU A 142 -26.84 -9.81 -22.69
N VAL A 143 -25.84 -8.92 -22.60
CA VAL A 143 -24.42 -9.30 -22.60
C VAL A 143 -24.11 -10.20 -21.40
N GLN A 144 -24.64 -9.89 -20.21
CA GLN A 144 -24.46 -10.73 -19.04
C GLN A 144 -25.03 -12.15 -19.27
N SER A 145 -26.26 -12.26 -19.79
CA SER A 145 -26.90 -13.55 -20.08
C SER A 145 -26.11 -14.38 -21.12
N ARG A 146 -25.64 -13.74 -22.20
CA ARG A 146 -24.82 -14.40 -23.23
C ARG A 146 -23.48 -14.90 -22.65
N LEU A 147 -22.78 -14.06 -21.89
CA LEU A 147 -21.53 -14.44 -21.23
C LEU A 147 -21.74 -15.53 -20.18
N ASP A 148 -22.86 -15.53 -19.47
CA ASP A 148 -23.23 -16.59 -18.54
C ASP A 148 -23.45 -17.92 -19.27
N GLY A 149 -24.07 -17.91 -20.45
CA GLY A 149 -24.21 -19.08 -21.32
C GLY A 149 -22.85 -19.63 -21.76
N MET A 150 -21.99 -18.78 -22.31
CA MET A 150 -20.64 -19.16 -22.78
C MET A 150 -19.75 -19.68 -21.63
N ALA A 151 -19.86 -19.06 -20.44
CA ALA A 151 -19.10 -19.44 -19.26
C ALA A 151 -19.54 -20.76 -18.62
N ARG A 152 -20.60 -21.42 -19.10
CA ARG A 152 -20.91 -22.81 -18.71
C ARG A 152 -19.96 -23.80 -19.36
N GLU A 153 -19.44 -23.47 -20.54
CA GLU A 153 -18.68 -24.38 -21.39
C GLU A 153 -17.17 -24.08 -21.39
N ALA A 154 -16.77 -22.88 -20.94
CA ALA A 154 -15.38 -22.45 -20.93
C ALA A 154 -15.03 -21.57 -19.73
N MET A 155 -13.73 -21.54 -19.40
CA MET A 155 -13.19 -20.62 -18.40
C MET A 155 -13.46 -19.17 -18.78
N LEU A 156 -13.83 -18.35 -17.79
CA LEU A 156 -14.20 -16.96 -18.03
C LEU A 156 -13.13 -16.17 -18.80
N ASP A 157 -11.84 -16.41 -18.56
CA ASP A 157 -10.77 -15.68 -19.26
C ASP A 157 -10.76 -15.97 -20.78
N ALA A 158 -11.02 -17.23 -21.17
CA ALA A 158 -11.17 -17.62 -22.58
C ALA A 158 -12.46 -17.05 -23.19
N VAL A 159 -13.56 -17.07 -22.43
CA VAL A 159 -14.84 -16.46 -22.84
C VAL A 159 -14.67 -14.97 -23.09
N LEU A 160 -14.03 -14.24 -22.18
CA LEU A 160 -13.81 -12.80 -22.31
C LEU A 160 -12.87 -12.44 -23.46
N ALA A 161 -12.00 -13.35 -23.89
CA ALA A 161 -11.10 -13.16 -25.04
C ALA A 161 -11.73 -13.58 -26.38
N SER A 162 -12.92 -14.19 -26.36
CA SER A 162 -13.57 -14.72 -27.56
C SER A 162 -14.00 -13.60 -28.53
N PRO A 163 -14.08 -13.88 -29.84
CA PRO A 163 -14.55 -12.90 -30.84
C PRO A 163 -15.94 -12.34 -30.50
N ASP A 164 -16.85 -13.19 -30.00
CA ASP A 164 -18.19 -12.78 -29.61
C ASP A 164 -18.17 -11.81 -28.42
N ALA A 165 -17.34 -12.07 -27.41
CA ALA A 165 -17.15 -11.14 -26.31
C ALA A 165 -16.54 -9.81 -26.78
N MET A 166 -15.60 -9.83 -27.73
CA MET A 166 -15.04 -8.61 -28.33
C MET A 166 -16.10 -7.80 -29.08
N ALA A 167 -16.99 -8.46 -29.83
CA ALA A 167 -18.10 -7.81 -30.52
C ALA A 167 -19.10 -7.18 -29.54
N MET A 168 -19.48 -7.90 -28.48
CA MET A 168 -20.34 -7.38 -27.41
C MET A 168 -19.69 -6.19 -26.67
N ARG A 169 -18.38 -6.26 -26.42
CA ARG A 169 -17.62 -5.17 -25.80
C ARG A 169 -17.64 -3.92 -26.67
N GLU A 170 -17.45 -4.07 -27.98
CA GLU A 170 -17.50 -2.97 -28.93
C GLU A 170 -18.91 -2.36 -29.05
N LEU A 171 -19.96 -3.18 -28.99
CA LEU A 171 -21.35 -2.71 -28.93
C LEU A 171 -21.60 -1.86 -27.68
N MET A 172 -21.23 -2.36 -26.49
CA MET A 172 -21.33 -1.58 -25.25
C MET A 172 -20.49 -0.29 -25.29
N ARG A 173 -19.31 -0.31 -25.94
CA ARG A 173 -18.48 0.88 -26.11
C ARG A 173 -19.21 1.97 -26.91
N ARG A 174 -19.85 1.60 -28.02
CA ARG A 174 -20.59 2.53 -28.89
C ARG A 174 -21.80 3.12 -28.18
N GLU A 175 -22.64 2.28 -27.58
CA GLU A 175 -23.82 2.72 -26.82
C GLU A 175 -23.44 3.64 -25.65
N ALA A 176 -22.37 3.31 -24.92
CA ALA A 176 -21.85 4.17 -23.87
C ALA A 176 -21.41 5.53 -24.42
N LEU A 177 -20.68 5.54 -25.54
CA LEU A 177 -20.18 6.76 -26.17
C LEU A 177 -21.32 7.66 -26.67
N ASP A 178 -22.29 7.08 -27.38
CA ASP A 178 -23.46 7.79 -27.92
C ASP A 178 -24.30 8.39 -26.79
N PHE A 179 -24.52 7.63 -25.72
CA PHE A 179 -25.21 8.13 -24.53
C PHE A 179 -24.47 9.30 -23.87
N LEU A 180 -23.13 9.19 -23.70
CA LEU A 180 -22.33 10.25 -23.09
C LEU A 180 -22.31 11.54 -23.94
N TYR A 181 -22.38 11.44 -25.27
CA TYR A 181 -22.56 12.62 -26.13
C TYR A 181 -23.94 13.25 -25.97
N ALA A 182 -25.01 12.44 -26.00
CA ALA A 182 -26.37 12.92 -25.84
C ALA A 182 -26.59 13.59 -24.47
N MET A 183 -26.03 12.99 -23.42
CA MET A 183 -26.13 13.49 -22.04
C MET A 183 -25.47 14.85 -21.85
N ALA A 184 -24.42 15.18 -22.61
CA ALA A 184 -23.72 16.46 -22.48
C ALA A 184 -24.62 17.70 -22.75
N GLY A 185 -25.74 17.52 -23.46
CA GLY A 185 -26.75 18.56 -23.68
C GLY A 185 -27.85 18.63 -22.61
N ASP A 186 -27.96 17.65 -21.72
CA ASP A 186 -29.00 17.58 -20.68
C ASP A 186 -28.38 17.61 -19.28
N ARG A 187 -28.42 18.80 -18.67
CA ARG A 187 -27.90 19.03 -17.31
C ARG A 187 -28.63 18.17 -16.26
N LYS A 188 -29.95 17.99 -16.36
CA LYS A 188 -30.71 17.22 -15.36
C LYS A 188 -30.40 15.73 -15.45
N LEU A 189 -30.18 15.22 -16.65
CA LEU A 189 -29.72 13.85 -16.84
C LEU A 189 -28.28 13.68 -16.32
N THR A 190 -27.40 14.63 -16.64
CA THR A 190 -26.01 14.65 -16.16
C THR A 190 -25.94 14.63 -14.63
N ASP A 191 -26.70 15.50 -13.96
CA ASP A 191 -26.72 15.59 -12.49
C ASP A 191 -27.20 14.27 -11.85
N ARG A 192 -28.26 13.64 -12.40
CA ARG A 192 -28.75 12.34 -11.91
C ARG A 192 -27.78 11.19 -12.16
N PHE A 193 -27.12 11.21 -13.32
CA PHE A 193 -26.10 10.22 -13.66
C PHE A 193 -24.92 10.30 -12.70
N LEU A 194 -24.39 11.52 -12.50
CA LEU A 194 -23.27 11.77 -11.60
C LEU A 194 -23.60 11.44 -10.15
N ALA A 195 -24.81 11.75 -9.67
CA ALA A 195 -25.23 11.39 -8.31
C ALA A 195 -25.14 9.87 -8.09
N LEU A 196 -25.76 9.07 -8.97
CA LEU A 196 -25.72 7.62 -8.87
C LEU A 196 -24.29 7.06 -9.00
N ALA A 197 -23.51 7.58 -9.94
CA ALA A 197 -22.14 7.12 -10.14
C ALA A 197 -21.26 7.40 -8.90
N ASN A 198 -21.42 8.57 -8.27
CA ASN A 198 -20.68 8.94 -7.07
C ASN A 198 -21.08 8.11 -5.85
N ASP A 199 -22.38 7.86 -5.64
CA ASP A 199 -22.86 7.05 -4.53
C ASP A 199 -22.32 5.62 -4.59
N GLU A 200 -22.38 5.00 -5.77
CA GLU A 200 -21.87 3.65 -6.01
C GLU A 200 -20.34 3.59 -5.89
N ALA A 201 -19.62 4.58 -6.42
CA ALA A 201 -18.17 4.64 -6.32
C ALA A 201 -17.69 4.87 -4.88
N LEU A 202 -18.39 5.70 -4.10
CA LEU A 202 -18.11 5.91 -2.68
C LEU A 202 -18.37 4.64 -1.87
N HIS A 203 -19.44 3.92 -2.17
CA HIS A 203 -19.74 2.65 -1.52
C HIS A 203 -18.63 1.62 -1.75
N ASP A 204 -18.21 1.40 -3.01
CA ASP A 204 -17.10 0.47 -3.34
C ASP A 204 -15.77 0.94 -2.70
N ALA A 205 -15.50 2.25 -2.67
CA ALA A 205 -14.30 2.79 -2.05
C ALA A 205 -14.24 2.55 -0.53
N ARG A 206 -15.38 2.70 0.18
CA ARG A 206 -15.47 2.45 1.63
C ARG A 206 -15.26 0.97 1.98
N LEU A 207 -15.65 0.04 1.11
CA LEU A 207 -15.38 -1.39 1.31
C LEU A 207 -13.88 -1.73 1.19
N ARG A 208 -13.11 -0.89 0.48
CA ARG A 208 -11.68 -1.12 0.21
C ARG A 208 -10.75 -0.36 1.13
N THR A 209 -11.21 0.73 1.75
CA THR A 209 -10.33 1.68 2.44
C THR A 209 -10.95 2.12 3.75
N GLN A 210 -10.20 1.90 4.83
CA GLN A 210 -10.59 2.33 6.17
C GLN A 210 -10.51 3.86 6.31
N TYR A 211 -11.30 4.40 7.24
CA TYR A 211 -11.33 5.83 7.59
C TYR A 211 -11.55 6.74 6.38
N LEU A 212 -12.35 6.30 5.40
CA LEU A 212 -12.66 7.09 4.22
C LEU A 212 -13.93 7.91 4.49
N GLY A 213 -13.75 9.20 4.81
CA GLY A 213 -14.86 10.11 5.04
C GLY A 213 -15.63 10.41 3.75
N ARG A 214 -14.88 10.79 2.71
CA ARG A 214 -15.40 11.16 1.38
C ARG A 214 -14.55 10.59 0.26
N LYS A 215 -15.13 10.54 -0.95
CA LYS A 215 -14.42 10.21 -2.19
C LYS A 215 -14.35 11.44 -3.10
N ALA A 216 -13.22 11.61 -3.79
CA ALA A 216 -13.06 12.55 -4.90
C ALA A 216 -14.18 12.30 -5.91
N PRO A 217 -14.95 13.34 -6.27
CA PRO A 217 -16.15 13.16 -7.06
C PRO A 217 -15.80 12.81 -8.51
N ILE A 218 -16.63 11.96 -9.10
CA ILE A 218 -16.81 11.87 -10.54
C ILE A 218 -17.54 13.14 -10.96
N ASP A 219 -16.91 13.95 -11.80
CA ASP A 219 -17.45 15.20 -12.31
C ASP A 219 -17.53 15.20 -13.84
N SER A 220 -17.95 16.32 -14.41
CA SER A 220 -18.07 16.47 -15.87
C SER A 220 -16.72 16.39 -16.59
N ASP A 221 -15.63 16.85 -15.97
CA ASP A 221 -14.28 16.77 -16.54
C ASP A 221 -13.84 15.30 -16.64
N LEU A 222 -14.05 14.50 -15.59
CA LEU A 222 -13.75 13.07 -15.60
C LEU A 222 -14.62 12.33 -16.63
N LEU A 223 -15.92 12.63 -16.72
CA LEU A 223 -16.78 12.03 -17.75
C LEU A 223 -16.34 12.41 -19.16
N GLY A 224 -15.93 13.67 -19.38
CA GLY A 224 -15.36 14.11 -20.64
C GLY A 224 -14.09 13.33 -21.01
N PHE A 225 -13.24 13.05 -20.02
CA PHE A 225 -12.06 12.21 -20.21
C PHE A 225 -12.42 10.74 -20.49
N VAL A 226 -13.36 10.15 -19.75
CA VAL A 226 -13.85 8.78 -20.01
C VAL A 226 -14.45 8.66 -21.41
N ARG A 227 -15.22 9.65 -21.85
CA ARG A 227 -15.73 9.73 -23.22
C ARG A 227 -14.60 9.73 -24.24
N ALA A 228 -13.58 10.56 -24.04
CA ALA A 228 -12.40 10.61 -24.91
C ALA A 228 -11.63 9.27 -24.94
N LEU A 229 -11.52 8.57 -23.81
CA LEU A 229 -10.91 7.24 -23.77
C LEU A 229 -11.71 6.19 -24.55
N LEU A 230 -13.05 6.27 -24.51
CA LEU A 230 -13.93 5.40 -25.30
C LEU A 230 -13.82 5.72 -26.80
N GLU A 231 -13.78 6.99 -27.16
CA GLU A 231 -13.68 7.48 -28.55
C GLU A 231 -12.34 7.08 -29.19
N HIS A 232 -11.24 7.26 -28.48
CA HIS A 232 -9.88 7.03 -29.00
C HIS A 232 -9.22 5.75 -28.48
N ASN A 233 -10.02 4.79 -28.00
CA ASN A 233 -9.55 3.58 -27.34
C ASN A 233 -8.52 2.79 -28.17
N ALA A 234 -8.79 2.64 -29.48
CA ALA A 234 -7.97 1.86 -30.41
C ALA A 234 -6.52 2.38 -30.52
N VAL A 235 -6.30 3.68 -30.28
CA VAL A 235 -4.98 4.31 -30.39
C VAL A 235 -4.34 4.48 -29.01
N LEU A 236 -5.13 4.85 -28.00
CA LEU A 236 -4.62 5.11 -26.65
C LEU A 236 -4.21 3.85 -25.91
N VAL A 237 -4.90 2.72 -26.10
CA VAL A 237 -4.56 1.46 -25.43
C VAL A 237 -3.16 0.96 -25.84
N PRO A 238 -2.83 0.80 -27.14
CA PRO A 238 -1.49 0.37 -27.55
C PRO A 238 -0.39 1.34 -27.11
N LEU A 239 -0.67 2.65 -27.17
CA LEU A 239 0.28 3.67 -26.74
C LEU A 239 0.59 3.59 -25.25
N THR A 240 -0.46 3.43 -24.42
CA THR A 240 -0.33 3.32 -22.96
C THR A 240 0.40 2.04 -22.57
N GLU A 241 0.10 0.93 -23.24
CA GLU A 241 0.83 -0.34 -23.04
C GLU A 241 2.30 -0.25 -23.43
N ARG A 242 2.63 0.53 -24.47
CA ARG A 242 4.02 0.82 -24.84
C ARG A 242 4.68 1.72 -23.80
N MET A 243 4.02 2.81 -23.39
CA MET A 243 4.53 3.68 -22.32
C MET A 243 4.82 2.90 -21.04
N ARG A 244 3.92 2.00 -20.64
CA ARG A 244 4.08 1.18 -19.45
C ARG A 244 5.35 0.32 -19.55
N ARG A 245 5.54 -0.37 -20.67
CA ARG A 245 6.73 -1.19 -20.96
C ARG A 245 8.01 -0.36 -20.95
N ASP A 246 8.07 0.73 -21.72
CA ASP A 246 9.27 1.55 -21.84
C ASP A 246 9.69 2.15 -20.47
N ILE A 247 8.72 2.55 -19.62
CA ILE A 247 9.01 3.04 -18.25
C ILE A 247 9.52 1.90 -17.35
N ASP A 248 8.92 0.70 -17.45
CA ASP A 248 9.28 -0.44 -16.59
C ASP A 248 10.64 -1.05 -16.98
N GLU A 249 10.99 -1.07 -18.26
CA GLU A 249 12.28 -1.57 -18.78
C GLU A 249 13.47 -0.74 -18.27
N MET A 250 13.35 0.58 -18.24
CA MET A 250 14.43 1.45 -17.74
C MET A 250 14.71 1.28 -16.26
N ARG A 251 13.70 0.90 -15.49
CA ARG A 251 13.85 0.59 -14.07
C ARG A 251 14.65 -0.71 -13.85
N MET A 252 14.56 -1.65 -14.77
CA MET A 252 15.22 -2.96 -14.66
C MET A 252 16.66 -2.93 -15.18
N GLY A 253 16.95 -2.10 -16.20
CA GLY A 253 18.30 -1.92 -16.75
C GLY A 253 19.34 -1.48 -15.71
N ASP A 254 18.97 -0.53 -14.84
CA ASP A 254 19.87 -0.05 -13.77
C ASP A 254 20.11 -1.09 -12.65
N ARG A 255 19.18 -2.02 -12.44
CA ARG A 255 19.35 -3.09 -11.45
C ARG A 255 20.25 -4.22 -11.94
N GLN A 256 20.33 -4.44 -13.25
CA GLN A 256 21.21 -5.46 -13.85
C GLN A 256 22.63 -4.94 -14.10
N GLY A 257 22.84 -3.62 -14.20
CA GLY A 257 24.17 -3.00 -14.30
C GLY A 257 24.97 -2.94 -13.00
N ALA A 258 24.30 -3.06 -11.84
CA ALA A 258 24.95 -3.12 -10.52
C ALA A 258 25.38 -4.56 -10.18
N GLY A 259 26.35 -5.09 -10.93
CA GLY A 259 26.92 -6.43 -10.73
C GLY A 259 27.87 -6.58 -9.53
N ASP A 260 27.63 -5.88 -8.42
CA ASP A 260 28.49 -5.96 -7.23
C ASP A 260 27.65 -6.41 -6.00
N PRO A 261 27.88 -7.62 -5.47
CA PRO A 261 27.07 -8.20 -4.40
C PRO A 261 27.57 -7.71 -3.05
N ARG A 262 27.28 -6.44 -2.71
CA ARG A 262 27.34 -5.97 -1.32
C ARG A 262 25.93 -5.81 -0.77
N PRO A 263 25.67 -6.22 0.48
CA PRO A 263 24.33 -6.15 1.06
C PRO A 263 23.89 -4.69 1.13
N ALA A 264 22.91 -4.34 0.31
CA ALA A 264 22.30 -3.03 0.33
C ALA A 264 21.56 -2.84 1.66
N THR A 265 22.02 -1.91 2.48
CA THR A 265 21.22 -1.36 3.57
C THR A 265 19.94 -0.74 2.97
N PRO A 266 18.75 -0.99 3.53
CA PRO A 266 17.46 -0.66 2.92
C PRO A 266 17.09 0.85 2.95
N SER A 267 18.05 1.76 3.10
CA SER A 267 17.79 3.20 3.06
C SER A 267 18.46 3.86 1.85
N SER A 268 17.64 4.51 1.02
CA SER A 268 18.02 5.56 0.05
C SER A 268 18.64 5.19 -1.32
N ALA A 269 18.08 4.21 -2.05
CA ALA A 269 18.27 4.19 -3.51
C ALA A 269 17.40 5.28 -4.17
N ALA A 270 17.82 6.55 -4.06
CA ALA A 270 17.27 7.61 -4.88
C ALA A 270 17.61 7.32 -6.35
N PRO A 271 16.66 7.48 -7.30
CA PRO A 271 16.94 7.27 -8.72
C PRO A 271 18.09 8.18 -9.15
N SER A 272 19.00 7.67 -9.98
CA SER A 272 20.14 8.46 -10.46
C SER A 272 19.63 9.67 -11.25
N SER A 273 20.29 10.82 -11.18
CA SER A 273 19.89 12.00 -11.96
C SER A 273 19.77 11.69 -13.46
N ALA A 274 20.62 10.80 -13.97
CA ALA A 274 20.60 10.33 -15.35
C ALA A 274 19.35 9.51 -15.68
N GLU A 275 18.87 8.65 -14.76
CA GLU A 275 17.60 7.93 -14.92
C GLU A 275 16.43 8.90 -15.05
N VAL A 276 16.38 9.91 -14.17
CA VAL A 276 15.31 10.93 -14.16
C VAL A 276 15.33 11.75 -15.46
N ASP A 277 16.51 12.14 -15.93
CA ASP A 277 16.70 12.84 -17.20
C ASP A 277 16.21 12.01 -18.39
N CYS A 278 16.61 10.74 -18.45
CA CYS A 278 16.22 9.83 -19.52
C CYS A 278 14.69 9.64 -19.57
N GLN A 279 14.07 9.38 -18.42
CA GLN A 279 12.62 9.22 -18.34
C GLN A 279 11.86 10.52 -18.63
N SER A 280 12.40 11.68 -18.25
CA SER A 280 11.81 12.96 -18.64
C SER A 280 11.84 13.16 -20.15
N ALA A 281 12.97 12.85 -20.79
CA ALA A 281 13.11 12.89 -22.25
C ALA A 281 12.16 11.91 -22.96
N LEU A 282 11.95 10.72 -22.41
CA LEU A 282 10.93 9.79 -22.92
C LEU A 282 9.53 10.38 -22.84
N MET A 283 9.16 11.00 -21.72
CA MET A 283 7.84 11.62 -21.57
C MET A 283 7.63 12.69 -22.65
N VAL A 284 8.65 13.47 -22.97
CA VAL A 284 8.61 14.43 -24.09
C VAL A 284 8.41 13.72 -25.43
N GLY A 285 9.12 12.61 -25.66
CA GLY A 285 8.94 11.77 -26.84
C GLY A 285 7.51 11.23 -26.96
N PHE A 286 6.91 10.79 -25.85
CA PHE A 286 5.52 10.36 -25.81
C PHE A 286 4.53 11.49 -26.03
N VAL A 287 4.76 12.68 -25.42
CA VAL A 287 3.92 13.86 -25.67
C VAL A 287 3.92 14.22 -27.16
N ARG A 288 5.07 14.18 -27.83
CA ARG A 288 5.15 14.41 -29.29
C ARG A 288 4.33 13.36 -30.05
N ARG A 289 4.51 12.07 -29.76
CA ARG A 289 3.74 10.99 -30.37
C ARG A 289 2.23 11.12 -30.14
N VAL A 290 1.81 11.51 -28.94
CA VAL A 290 0.40 11.78 -28.60
C VAL A 290 -0.14 12.90 -29.48
N ARG A 291 0.59 14.01 -29.61
CA ARG A 291 0.20 15.15 -30.46
C ARG A 291 0.09 14.80 -31.94
N ASP A 292 0.84 13.80 -32.40
CA ASP A 292 0.79 13.34 -33.79
C ASP A 292 -0.50 12.55 -34.10
N LEU A 293 -1.27 12.14 -33.08
CA LEU A 293 -2.51 11.38 -33.24
C LEU A 293 -3.71 12.23 -33.71
N GLY A 294 -3.62 13.56 -33.70
CA GLY A 294 -4.65 14.44 -34.26
C GLY A 294 -5.00 15.65 -33.40
N LEU A 295 -5.99 16.42 -33.85
CA LEU A 295 -6.43 17.68 -33.23
C LEU A 295 -6.73 17.62 -31.73
N PRO A 296 -7.50 16.65 -31.19
CA PRO A 296 -7.80 16.61 -29.74
C PRO A 296 -6.56 16.38 -28.87
N PHE A 297 -5.47 15.88 -29.47
CA PHE A 297 -4.19 15.67 -28.80
C PHE A 297 -3.19 16.82 -28.98
N ARG A 298 -3.46 17.74 -29.91
CA ARG A 298 -2.63 18.93 -30.17
C ARG A 298 -3.07 20.14 -29.35
N ASP A 299 -4.37 20.25 -29.09
CA ASP A 299 -4.94 21.35 -28.32
C ASP A 299 -4.48 21.29 -26.86
N GLN A 300 -3.60 22.20 -26.48
CA GLN A 300 -3.02 22.28 -25.14
C GLN A 300 -4.04 22.65 -24.06
N SER A 301 -5.23 23.12 -24.44
CA SER A 301 -6.35 23.32 -23.52
C SER A 301 -7.03 22.00 -23.12
N GLN A 302 -6.85 20.93 -23.91
CA GLN A 302 -7.45 19.62 -23.67
C GLN A 302 -6.57 18.74 -22.78
N LEU A 303 -7.20 17.94 -21.92
CA LEU A 303 -6.51 16.97 -21.05
C LEU A 303 -5.67 15.95 -21.83
N LEU A 304 -6.14 15.54 -23.01
CA LEU A 304 -5.47 14.52 -23.84
C LEU A 304 -4.09 14.96 -24.33
N ALA A 305 -3.86 16.25 -24.56
CA ALA A 305 -2.54 16.75 -24.96
C ALA A 305 -1.47 16.55 -23.86
N TRP A 306 -1.92 16.36 -22.62
CA TRP A 306 -1.09 16.15 -21.43
C TRP A 306 -1.16 14.72 -20.91
N PHE A 307 -1.74 13.79 -21.68
CA PHE A 307 -1.96 12.41 -21.25
C PHE A 307 -0.68 11.73 -20.76
N ALA A 308 0.43 11.85 -21.50
CA ALA A 308 1.68 11.18 -21.15
C ALA A 308 2.28 11.62 -19.79
N PRO A 309 2.49 12.92 -19.52
CA PRO A 309 2.98 13.37 -18.22
C PRO A 309 1.95 13.16 -17.08
N LEU A 310 0.64 13.25 -17.36
CA LEU A 310 -0.39 12.90 -16.38
C LEU A 310 -0.37 11.41 -16.04
N TYR A 311 -0.15 10.52 -17.01
CA TYR A 311 0.02 9.09 -16.78
C TYR A 311 1.25 8.80 -15.90
N GLY A 312 2.38 9.45 -16.19
CA GLY A 312 3.59 9.34 -15.36
C GLY A 312 3.37 9.77 -13.91
N LEU A 313 2.58 10.82 -13.69
CA LEU A 313 2.24 11.31 -12.34
C LEU A 313 1.19 10.44 -11.63
N ASN A 314 0.05 10.21 -12.28
CA ASN A 314 -1.13 9.58 -11.68
C ASN A 314 -0.95 8.06 -11.50
N VAL A 315 -0.35 7.38 -12.49
CA VAL A 315 -0.24 5.91 -12.52
C VAL A 315 1.12 5.47 -11.99
N LYS A 316 2.22 6.08 -12.47
CA LYS A 316 3.59 5.68 -12.11
C LYS A 316 4.17 6.44 -10.91
N ARG A 317 3.46 7.45 -10.38
CA ARG A 317 3.86 8.24 -9.20
C ARG A 317 5.26 8.86 -9.33
N ARG A 318 5.69 9.22 -10.54
CA ARG A 318 7.01 9.81 -10.83
C ARG A 318 7.01 11.33 -10.70
N TYR A 319 6.99 11.80 -9.46
CA TYR A 319 7.06 13.23 -9.11
C TYR A 319 8.37 13.90 -9.54
N ASP A 320 9.45 13.15 -9.52
CA ASP A 320 10.79 13.51 -9.99
C ASP A 320 10.81 13.79 -11.50
N VAL A 321 10.26 12.86 -12.29
CA VAL A 321 10.14 12.99 -13.75
C VAL A 321 9.21 14.14 -14.11
N PHE A 322 8.10 14.28 -13.38
CA PHE A 322 7.19 15.41 -13.49
C PHE A 322 7.91 16.74 -13.26
N LEU A 323 8.64 16.86 -12.14
CA LEU A 323 9.37 18.07 -11.76
C LEU A 323 10.37 18.46 -12.85
N ARG A 324 11.13 17.47 -13.35
CA ARG A 324 12.11 17.67 -14.43
C ARG A 324 11.44 18.12 -15.72
N HIS A 325 10.34 17.45 -16.10
CA HIS A 325 9.57 17.77 -17.29
C HIS A 325 9.05 19.22 -17.27
N VAL A 326 8.46 19.64 -16.15
CA VAL A 326 7.93 21.00 -15.99
C VAL A 326 9.04 22.05 -16.07
N ARG A 327 10.17 21.85 -15.38
CA ARG A 327 11.29 22.80 -15.38
C ARG A 327 11.88 23.00 -16.76
N GLU A 328 12.18 21.90 -17.45
CA GLU A 328 12.91 21.95 -18.73
C GLU A 328 12.01 22.29 -19.90
N HIS A 329 10.85 21.67 -20.01
CA HIS A 329 10.09 21.66 -21.25
C HIS A 329 8.89 22.62 -21.22
N VAL A 330 8.42 22.96 -20.03
CA VAL A 330 7.32 23.92 -19.86
C VAL A 330 7.87 25.30 -19.47
N GLY A 331 8.94 25.36 -18.67
CA GLY A 331 9.57 26.61 -18.22
C GLY A 331 10.51 27.31 -19.20
N SER A 332 11.23 26.59 -20.08
CA SER A 332 12.27 27.19 -20.94
C SER A 332 11.83 27.53 -22.37
N GLY A 333 10.60 27.19 -22.76
CA GLY A 333 10.05 27.45 -24.10
C GLY A 333 8.62 26.97 -24.33
N GLY A 334 7.90 26.55 -23.28
CA GLY A 334 6.49 26.14 -23.32
C GLY A 334 5.56 27.19 -22.71
N PRO A 335 4.23 27.00 -22.75
CA PRO A 335 3.29 27.87 -22.06
C PRO A 335 3.58 27.82 -20.55
N ALA A 336 3.70 28.98 -19.89
CA ALA A 336 3.87 29.03 -18.44
C ALA A 336 2.81 28.14 -17.75
N VAL A 337 3.23 27.32 -16.78
CA VAL A 337 2.29 26.50 -15.99
C VAL A 337 1.42 27.45 -15.16
N ARG A 338 0.24 27.76 -15.69
CA ARG A 338 -0.80 28.50 -14.98
C ARG A 338 -1.43 27.61 -13.92
N GLU A 339 -2.13 28.22 -12.98
CA GLU A 339 -2.83 27.50 -11.91
C GLU A 339 -3.89 26.52 -12.44
N SER A 340 -4.53 26.85 -13.56
CA SER A 340 -5.49 25.99 -14.24
C SER A 340 -4.87 24.85 -15.05
N HIS A 341 -3.53 24.78 -15.14
CA HIS A 341 -2.87 23.79 -15.97
C HIS A 341 -3.12 22.37 -15.41
N PRO A 342 -3.53 21.39 -16.25
CA PRO A 342 -3.89 20.03 -15.79
C PRO A 342 -2.81 19.35 -14.96
N LEU A 343 -1.55 19.49 -15.36
CA LEU A 343 -0.38 18.98 -14.63
C LEU A 343 -0.27 19.53 -13.21
N LEU A 344 -0.47 20.83 -13.02
CA LEU A 344 -0.40 21.45 -11.71
C LEU A 344 -1.62 21.07 -10.86
N ARG A 345 -2.82 21.10 -11.45
CA ARG A 345 -4.04 20.63 -10.78
C ARG A 345 -3.86 19.20 -10.25
N ALA A 346 -3.35 18.28 -11.08
CA ALA A 346 -3.07 16.90 -10.65
C ALA A 346 -2.06 16.83 -9.50
N LEU A 347 -0.97 17.60 -9.55
CA LEU A 347 0.01 17.63 -8.46
C LEU A 347 -0.59 18.18 -7.15
N LEU A 348 -1.41 19.23 -7.23
CA LEU A 348 -2.14 19.80 -6.09
C LEU A 348 -3.16 18.80 -5.50
N CYS A 349 -3.88 18.08 -6.36
CA CYS A 349 -4.76 16.99 -5.93
C CYS A 349 -3.98 15.90 -5.20
N HIS A 350 -2.81 15.48 -5.70
CA HIS A 350 -1.97 14.49 -5.02
C HIS A 350 -1.50 14.98 -3.65
N PHE A 351 -1.09 16.24 -3.54
CA PHE A 351 -0.66 16.85 -2.29
C PHE A 351 -1.81 16.94 -1.28
N THR A 352 -2.95 17.51 -1.67
CA THR A 352 -4.12 17.68 -0.79
C THR A 352 -4.75 16.36 -0.40
N ALA A 353 -4.75 15.36 -1.30
CA ALA A 353 -5.19 14.01 -1.00
C ALA A 353 -4.29 13.32 0.04
N ALA A 354 -2.97 13.49 -0.07
CA ALA A 354 -2.03 12.99 0.94
C ALA A 354 -2.26 13.66 2.30
N CYS A 355 -2.39 14.99 2.35
CA CYS A 355 -2.72 15.73 3.56
C CYS A 355 -4.04 15.24 4.19
N THR A 356 -5.09 15.07 3.39
CA THR A 356 -6.39 14.60 3.86
C THR A 356 -6.33 13.16 4.35
N THR A 357 -5.59 12.29 3.66
CA THR A 357 -5.38 10.90 4.09
C THR A 357 -4.69 10.85 5.45
N ILE A 358 -3.63 11.64 5.65
CA ILE A 358 -2.93 11.70 6.93
C ILE A 358 -3.91 12.14 8.03
N ARG A 359 -4.66 13.22 7.84
CA ARG A 359 -5.63 13.71 8.84
C ARG A 359 -6.70 12.67 9.16
N GLU A 360 -7.40 12.13 8.16
CA GLU A 360 -8.50 11.18 8.38
C GLU A 360 -8.02 9.89 9.05
N VAL A 361 -6.84 9.38 8.67
CA VAL A 361 -6.27 8.18 9.29
C VAL A 361 -5.79 8.46 10.70
N VAL A 362 -5.15 9.60 10.95
CA VAL A 362 -4.69 10.01 12.29
C VAL A 362 -5.87 10.21 13.23
N ASP A 363 -6.88 10.97 12.80
CA ASP A 363 -8.11 11.19 13.56
C ASP A 363 -8.84 9.86 13.83
N GLY A 364 -9.02 9.02 12.81
CA GLY A 364 -9.68 7.73 12.96
C GLY A 364 -8.90 6.70 13.81
N MET A 365 -7.58 6.83 13.90
CA MET A 365 -6.74 5.94 14.72
C MET A 365 -6.57 6.44 16.16
N PHE A 366 -6.43 7.75 16.35
CA PHE A 366 -5.96 8.35 17.60
C PHE A 366 -6.98 9.30 18.24
N GLY A 367 -8.00 9.75 17.50
CA GLY A 367 -8.98 10.73 17.96
C GLY A 367 -9.84 10.26 19.14
N ASP A 368 -10.18 8.96 19.17
CA ASP A 368 -10.98 8.34 20.25
C ASP A 368 -10.12 7.57 21.27
N MET A 369 -8.79 7.62 21.18
CA MET A 369 -7.96 6.86 22.12
C MET A 369 -7.93 7.56 23.49
N ASP A 370 -8.49 6.90 24.52
CA ASP A 370 -8.23 7.21 25.93
C ASP A 370 -6.79 6.79 26.30
N ILE A 371 -5.82 7.50 25.73
CA ILE A 371 -4.39 7.35 26.01
C ILE A 371 -4.11 7.55 27.50
N GLN A 372 -4.88 8.42 28.16
CA GLN A 372 -4.72 8.75 29.57
C GLN A 372 -5.01 7.55 30.49
N ASP A 373 -5.82 6.57 30.04
CA ASP A 373 -6.19 5.39 30.82
C ASP A 373 -5.36 4.15 30.50
N GLY A 374 -4.20 4.32 29.85
CA GLY A 374 -3.27 3.22 29.56
C GLY A 374 -3.65 2.39 28.34
N GLY A 375 -4.51 2.92 27.46
CA GLY A 375 -4.83 2.33 26.16
C GLY A 375 -3.59 1.92 25.37
N VAL A 376 -3.68 0.80 24.66
CA VAL A 376 -2.59 0.21 23.87
C VAL A 376 -2.70 0.69 22.43
N LEU A 377 -1.58 1.07 21.81
CA LEU A 377 -1.56 1.41 20.38
C LEU A 377 -1.76 0.14 19.56
N SER A 378 -2.79 0.13 18.71
CA SER A 378 -3.04 -0.96 17.78
C SER A 378 -3.31 -0.38 16.40
N ALA A 379 -2.30 -0.42 15.54
CA ALA A 379 -2.41 0.04 14.17
C ALA A 379 -2.44 -1.17 13.21
N PRO A 380 -3.59 -1.49 12.59
CA PRO A 380 -3.68 -2.56 11.61
C PRO A 380 -2.68 -2.36 10.45
N THR A 381 -2.06 -3.43 9.97
CA THR A 381 -1.07 -3.38 8.87
C THR A 381 -1.56 -2.60 7.64
N PRO A 382 -2.82 -2.77 7.16
CA PRO A 382 -3.33 -1.98 6.02
C PRO A 382 -3.33 -0.47 6.30
N THR A 383 -3.63 -0.08 7.53
CA THR A 383 -3.67 1.32 7.96
C THR A 383 -2.28 1.90 8.07
N ARG A 384 -1.33 1.15 8.64
CA ARG A 384 0.09 1.53 8.66
C ARG A 384 0.63 1.76 7.25
N ALA A 385 0.32 0.84 6.33
CA ALA A 385 0.73 0.93 4.93
C ALA A 385 0.12 2.16 4.24
N LEU A 386 -1.17 2.42 4.46
CA LEU A 386 -1.85 3.60 3.91
C LEU A 386 -1.23 4.90 4.42
N LEU A 387 -0.96 5.01 5.72
CA LEU A 387 -0.37 6.21 6.31
C LEU A 387 1.07 6.42 5.85
N HIS A 388 1.87 5.35 5.77
CA HIS A 388 3.23 5.41 5.21
C HIS A 388 3.22 5.88 3.76
N GLU A 389 2.35 5.32 2.92
CA GLU A 389 2.18 5.76 1.52
C GLU A 389 1.76 7.23 1.44
N ALA A 390 0.84 7.67 2.31
CA ALA A 390 0.41 9.07 2.35
C ALA A 390 1.55 10.03 2.72
N VAL A 391 2.38 9.69 3.72
CA VAL A 391 3.54 10.50 4.12
C VAL A 391 4.62 10.52 3.04
N GLU A 392 4.90 9.38 2.40
CA GLU A 392 5.84 9.32 1.27
C GLU A 392 5.36 10.17 0.09
N ARG A 393 4.07 10.08 -0.22
CA ARG A 393 3.46 10.85 -1.30
C ARG A 393 3.44 12.35 -1.01
N PHE A 394 3.16 12.71 0.23
CA PHE A 394 3.22 14.09 0.71
C PHE A 394 4.64 14.66 0.51
N ASP A 395 5.68 13.95 0.96
CA ASP A 395 7.08 14.36 0.83
C ASP A 395 7.49 14.59 -0.63
N ARG A 396 7.14 13.64 -1.52
CA ARG A 396 7.43 13.76 -2.96
C ARG A 396 6.65 14.88 -3.63
N ALA A 397 5.36 15.02 -3.33
CA ALA A 397 4.53 16.08 -3.89
C ALA A 397 4.98 17.46 -3.41
N LEU A 398 5.30 17.59 -2.12
CA LEU A 398 5.82 18.83 -1.53
C LEU A 398 7.19 19.21 -2.13
N THR A 399 8.06 18.23 -2.36
CA THR A 399 9.35 18.44 -3.06
C THR A 399 9.12 18.94 -4.48
N ALA A 400 8.19 18.36 -5.23
CA ALA A 400 7.85 18.81 -6.58
C ALA A 400 7.22 20.22 -6.60
N LEU A 401 6.31 20.52 -5.67
CA LEU A 401 5.68 21.85 -5.52
C LEU A 401 6.70 22.93 -5.12
N SER A 402 7.63 22.59 -4.24
CA SER A 402 8.72 23.49 -3.83
C SER A 402 9.68 23.72 -4.99
N GLY A 403 10.07 22.64 -5.68
CA GLY A 403 11.02 22.70 -6.78
C GLY A 403 10.50 23.41 -8.03
N THR A 404 9.19 23.51 -8.22
CA THR A 404 8.55 24.28 -9.30
C THR A 404 8.29 25.75 -8.90
N GLY A 405 8.52 26.13 -7.65
CA GLY A 405 8.30 27.49 -7.15
C GLY A 405 6.85 27.80 -6.75
N PHE A 406 5.93 26.84 -6.83
CA PHE A 406 4.51 27.08 -6.48
C PHE A 406 4.29 27.33 -5.00
N LEU A 407 5.13 26.76 -4.12
CA LEU A 407 5.07 27.06 -2.69
C LEU A 407 5.35 28.55 -2.40
N ALA A 408 6.20 29.19 -3.21
CA ALA A 408 6.53 30.61 -3.13
C ALA A 408 5.53 31.50 -3.90
N SER A 409 4.61 30.92 -4.67
CA SER A 409 3.58 31.66 -5.40
C SER A 409 2.65 32.42 -4.44
N ARG A 410 2.24 33.63 -4.84
CA ARG A 410 1.34 34.48 -4.03
C ARG A 410 -0.09 33.95 -3.98
N SER A 411 -0.54 33.27 -5.03
CA SER A 411 -1.92 32.78 -5.18
C SER A 411 -2.09 31.38 -4.59
N THR A 412 -1.23 30.44 -4.97
CA THR A 412 -1.29 29.03 -4.56
C THR A 412 -0.56 28.75 -3.24
N GLY A 413 0.50 29.50 -2.95
CA GLY A 413 1.31 29.33 -1.74
C GLY A 413 0.48 29.36 -0.44
N PRO A 414 -0.36 30.38 -0.19
CA PRO A 414 -1.14 30.46 1.05
C PRO A 414 -2.01 29.22 1.34
N ALA A 415 -2.67 28.67 0.31
CA ALA A 415 -3.49 27.47 0.46
C ALA A 415 -2.65 26.23 0.80
N LEU A 416 -1.48 26.07 0.15
CA LEU A 416 -0.54 24.99 0.47
C LEU A 416 -0.04 25.09 1.92
N ARG A 417 0.31 26.29 2.38
CA ARG A 417 0.76 26.51 3.77
C ARG A 417 -0.35 26.24 4.78
N ALA A 418 -1.60 26.57 4.45
CA ALA A 418 -2.74 26.27 5.30
C ALA A 418 -2.96 24.76 5.47
N GLU A 419 -2.83 23.97 4.39
CA GLU A 419 -2.87 22.51 4.46
C GLU A 419 -1.71 21.94 5.28
N LEU A 420 -0.48 22.45 5.09
CA LEU A 420 0.68 22.06 5.90
C LEU A 420 0.45 22.32 7.39
N ALA A 421 -0.06 23.52 7.73
CA ALA A 421 -0.38 23.88 9.10
C ALA A 421 -1.50 23.03 9.69
N ALA A 422 -2.51 22.65 8.89
CA ALA A 422 -3.59 21.76 9.33
C ALA A 422 -3.05 20.37 9.68
N VAL A 423 -2.26 19.75 8.80
CA VAL A 423 -1.68 18.42 9.07
C VAL A 423 -0.72 18.47 10.26
N SER A 424 0.11 19.52 10.37
CA SER A 424 1.03 19.68 11.50
C SER A 424 0.28 19.82 12.82
N ARG A 425 -0.84 20.56 12.86
CA ARG A 425 -1.67 20.70 14.06
C ARG A 425 -2.32 19.37 14.44
N GLU A 426 -2.85 18.63 13.49
CA GLU A 426 -3.49 17.33 13.74
C GLU A 426 -2.49 16.31 14.31
N LEU A 427 -1.33 16.17 13.66
CA LEU A 427 -0.28 15.28 14.14
C LEU A 427 0.23 15.69 15.52
N THR A 428 0.33 16.99 15.79
CA THR A 428 0.85 17.43 17.09
C THR A 428 -0.19 17.35 18.19
N GLY A 429 -1.44 17.74 17.92
CA GLY A 429 -2.53 17.71 18.90
C GLY A 429 -2.96 16.28 19.27
N THR A 430 -2.98 15.39 18.28
CA THR A 430 -3.58 14.05 18.45
C THR A 430 -2.49 12.97 18.68
N VAL A 431 -1.42 12.97 17.86
CA VAL A 431 -0.42 11.88 17.90
C VAL A 431 0.63 12.08 18.98
N MET A 432 1.14 13.30 19.20
CA MET A 432 2.26 13.50 20.13
C MET A 432 1.96 13.15 21.59
N PRO A 433 0.79 13.50 22.17
CA PRO A 433 0.45 13.10 23.53
C PRO A 433 0.34 11.56 23.66
N ALA A 434 -0.28 10.91 22.68
CA ALA A 434 -0.37 9.45 22.54
C ALA A 434 1.02 8.82 22.60
N LEU A 435 1.89 9.30 21.72
CA LEU A 435 3.24 8.81 21.54
C LEU A 435 4.09 9.02 22.80
N ALA A 436 4.02 10.20 23.42
CA ALA A 436 4.77 10.51 24.62
C ALA A 436 4.42 9.56 25.78
N ALA A 437 3.12 9.36 26.05
CA ALA A 437 2.65 8.50 27.12
C ALA A 437 3.06 7.02 26.90
N ARG A 438 2.86 6.51 25.68
CA ARG A 438 3.18 5.11 25.36
C ARG A 438 4.67 4.85 25.30
N MET A 439 5.45 5.80 24.76
CA MET A 439 6.90 5.75 24.78
C MET A 439 7.44 5.73 26.22
N GLN A 440 6.93 6.59 27.11
CA GLN A 440 7.31 6.59 28.52
C GLN A 440 6.97 5.24 29.19
N ALA A 441 5.79 4.68 28.92
CA ALA A 441 5.41 3.36 29.41
C ALA A 441 6.37 2.27 28.92
N ALA A 442 6.73 2.27 27.62
CA ALA A 442 7.68 1.32 27.05
C ALA A 442 9.09 1.45 27.62
N MET A 443 9.56 2.68 27.85
CA MET A 443 10.86 2.95 28.46
C MET A 443 10.92 2.50 29.92
N ASN A 444 9.82 2.59 30.66
CA ASN A 444 9.78 2.18 32.07
C ASN A 444 9.43 0.69 32.25
N ALA A 445 9.05 0.00 31.18
CA ALA A 445 8.66 -1.41 31.19
C ALA A 445 9.89 -2.35 31.28
N ARG A 446 10.52 -2.34 32.45
CA ARG A 446 11.78 -3.04 32.74
C ARG A 446 11.65 -4.56 32.63
N HIS A 447 10.68 -5.13 33.35
CA HIS A 447 10.58 -6.57 33.52
C HIS A 447 9.88 -7.29 32.36
N ALA A 448 8.91 -6.64 31.71
CA ALA A 448 8.17 -7.20 30.59
C ALA A 448 7.95 -6.11 29.52
N PRO A 449 8.03 -6.45 28.22
CA PRO A 449 7.71 -5.50 27.17
C PRO A 449 6.24 -5.09 27.22
N VAL A 450 5.96 -3.84 26.84
CA VAL A 450 4.58 -3.42 26.55
C VAL A 450 4.08 -4.14 25.29
N PRO A 451 2.78 -4.47 25.21
CA PRO A 451 2.22 -5.23 24.09
C PRO A 451 2.32 -4.52 22.73
N ASP A 452 2.39 -3.19 22.73
CA ASP A 452 2.44 -2.31 21.56
C ASP A 452 3.84 -1.74 21.26
N HIS A 453 4.91 -2.39 21.72
CA HIS A 453 6.27 -1.85 21.52
C HIS A 453 6.59 -1.59 20.04
N GLU A 454 6.21 -2.50 19.15
CA GLU A 454 6.43 -2.37 17.71
C GLU A 454 5.56 -1.25 17.08
N ASP A 455 4.34 -1.04 17.57
CA ASP A 455 3.50 0.10 17.16
C ASP A 455 4.12 1.44 17.59
N ILE A 456 4.70 1.50 18.79
CA ILE A 456 5.38 2.71 19.31
C ILE A 456 6.61 3.04 18.45
N VAL A 457 7.45 2.03 18.16
CA VAL A 457 8.64 2.20 17.30
C VAL A 457 8.22 2.70 15.92
N TRP A 458 7.24 2.05 15.30
CA TRP A 458 6.71 2.46 14.00
C TRP A 458 6.20 3.92 14.01
N LEU A 459 5.45 4.30 15.04
CA LEU A 459 4.89 5.64 15.15
C LEU A 459 5.98 6.70 15.39
N LEU A 460 7.02 6.39 16.17
CA LEU A 460 8.20 7.24 16.33
C LEU A 460 8.90 7.50 14.99
N GLU A 461 9.16 6.44 14.21
CA GLU A 461 9.79 6.55 12.90
C GLU A 461 8.96 7.42 11.94
N LEU A 462 7.64 7.23 11.95
CA LEU A 462 6.72 8.00 11.12
C LEU A 462 6.73 9.48 11.49
N VAL A 463 6.58 9.81 12.78
CA VAL A 463 6.55 11.19 13.29
C VAL A 463 7.89 11.88 13.05
N TRP A 464 9.01 11.16 13.19
CA TRP A 464 10.33 11.73 12.95
C TRP A 464 10.62 11.92 11.45
N ARG A 465 10.20 10.98 10.60
CA ARG A 465 10.23 11.16 9.13
C ARG A 465 9.41 12.39 8.71
N TRP A 466 8.20 12.53 9.24
CA TRP A 466 7.35 13.69 9.01
C TRP A 466 8.05 15.01 9.41
N GLY A 467 8.66 15.04 10.60
CA GLY A 467 9.42 16.18 11.09
C GLY A 467 10.56 16.60 10.16
N ARG A 468 11.30 15.63 9.62
CA ARG A 468 12.35 15.89 8.63
C ARG A 468 11.79 16.47 7.33
N THR A 469 10.70 15.93 6.81
CA THR A 469 10.03 16.46 5.62
C THR A 469 9.59 17.91 5.82
N LEU A 470 8.95 18.22 6.95
CA LEU A 470 8.58 19.60 7.28
C LEU A 470 9.79 20.51 7.41
N GLY A 471 10.84 20.07 8.11
CA GLY A 471 12.09 20.82 8.26
C GLY A 471 12.74 21.16 6.93
N ASN A 472 12.78 20.21 5.98
CA ASN A 472 13.30 20.41 4.62
C ASN A 472 12.49 21.45 3.84
N ALA A 473 11.20 21.57 4.10
CA ALA A 473 10.32 22.57 3.51
C ALA A 473 10.35 23.93 4.24
N GLY A 474 11.20 24.09 5.25
CA GLY A 474 11.31 25.32 6.05
C GLY A 474 10.28 25.44 7.18
N TYR A 475 9.57 24.36 7.51
CA TYR A 475 8.60 24.30 8.61
C TYR A 475 9.25 23.67 9.84
N ALA A 476 9.71 24.51 10.77
CA ALA A 476 10.17 24.04 12.06
C ALA A 476 8.96 23.66 12.94
N ASN A 477 8.99 22.46 13.52
CA ASN A 477 8.02 22.03 14.53
C ASN A 477 8.69 22.03 15.92
N PRO A 478 8.46 23.06 16.76
CA PRO A 478 9.09 23.16 18.09
C PRO A 478 8.59 22.06 19.04
N GLU A 479 7.36 21.60 18.91
CA GLU A 479 6.77 20.55 19.75
C GLU A 479 7.45 19.21 19.49
N LEU A 480 7.79 18.92 18.23
CA LEU A 480 8.57 17.74 17.88
C LEU A 480 9.98 17.77 18.49
N LYS A 481 10.62 18.95 18.51
CA LYS A 481 11.91 19.15 19.17
C LYS A 481 11.79 18.93 20.68
N SER A 482 10.73 19.44 21.31
CA SER A 482 10.45 19.23 22.73
C SER A 482 10.20 17.75 23.05
N LEU A 483 9.43 17.04 22.23
CA LEU A 483 9.19 15.60 22.36
C LEU A 483 10.50 14.82 22.28
N ARG A 484 11.39 15.16 21.34
CA ARG A 484 12.72 14.53 21.23
C ARG A 484 13.55 14.75 22.50
N LEU A 485 13.62 15.97 23.01
CA LEU A 485 14.36 16.27 24.25
C LEU A 485 13.79 15.49 25.45
N TYR A 486 12.47 15.44 25.56
CA TYR A 486 11.77 14.65 26.57
C TYR A 486 12.08 13.15 26.44
N ALA A 487 12.05 12.62 25.22
CA ALA A 487 12.32 11.21 24.92
C ALA A 487 13.75 10.82 25.25
N VAL A 488 14.72 11.68 24.91
CA VAL A 488 16.15 11.47 25.19
C VAL A 488 16.41 11.47 26.70
N GLU A 489 15.84 12.41 27.44
CA GLU A 489 16.03 12.47 28.89
C GLU A 489 15.37 11.27 29.60
N THR A 490 14.12 10.95 29.23
CA THR A 490 13.39 9.80 29.77
C THR A 490 14.11 8.49 29.43
N GLY A 491 14.53 8.34 28.17
CA GLY A 491 15.28 7.19 27.69
C GLY A 491 16.62 7.03 28.39
N ARG A 492 17.34 8.13 28.62
CA ARG A 492 18.60 8.12 29.38
C ARG A 492 18.39 7.63 30.80
N LEU A 493 17.39 8.17 31.51
CA LEU A 493 17.08 7.74 32.88
C LEU A 493 16.71 6.26 32.94
N ALA A 494 15.83 5.81 32.04
CA ALA A 494 15.43 4.40 31.93
C ALA A 494 16.61 3.49 31.58
N PHE A 495 17.49 3.90 30.66
CA PHE A 495 18.67 3.13 30.28
C PHE A 495 19.67 3.00 31.42
N LEU A 496 19.92 4.10 32.16
CA LEU A 496 20.73 4.08 33.37
C LEU A 496 20.13 3.16 34.44
N GLN A 497 18.80 3.12 34.57
CA GLN A 497 18.13 2.18 35.48
C GLN A 497 18.26 0.73 35.00
N ALA A 498 18.11 0.45 33.70
CA ALA A 498 18.29 -0.88 33.12
C ALA A 498 19.70 -1.46 33.37
N MET A 499 20.71 -0.59 33.44
CA MET A 499 22.07 -0.98 33.77
C MET A 499 22.26 -1.33 35.26
N LYS A 500 21.42 -0.84 36.18
CA LYS A 500 21.56 -1.13 37.61
C LYS A 500 21.24 -2.59 37.90
N ALA A 501 22.05 -3.23 38.74
CA ALA A 501 21.81 -4.60 39.17
C ALA A 501 20.71 -4.64 40.23
N GLU A 502 19.70 -5.49 40.01
CA GLU A 502 18.70 -5.85 41.03
C GLU A 502 18.83 -7.33 41.39
N PRO A 503 18.70 -7.70 42.68
CA PRO A 503 19.00 -9.06 43.16
C PRO A 503 18.20 -10.17 42.48
N GLN A 504 17.01 -9.85 41.96
CA GLN A 504 16.05 -10.81 41.41
C GLN A 504 16.03 -10.81 39.87
N GLU A 505 16.81 -9.95 39.21
CA GLU A 505 16.72 -9.75 37.77
C GLU A 505 17.85 -10.44 37.00
N ARG A 506 17.48 -11.25 36.00
CA ARG A 506 18.44 -11.97 35.15
C ARG A 506 19.16 -11.02 34.20
N PRO A 507 20.45 -11.25 33.88
CA PRO A 507 21.19 -10.47 32.87
C PRO A 507 20.48 -10.34 31.52
N ALA A 508 19.87 -11.42 31.03
CA ALA A 508 19.11 -11.43 29.78
C ALA A 508 17.91 -10.46 29.78
N HIS A 509 17.19 -10.31 30.90
CA HIS A 509 16.07 -9.36 30.98
C HIS A 509 16.57 -7.91 30.91
N ARG A 510 17.70 -7.61 31.56
CA ARG A 510 18.34 -6.29 31.49
C ARG A 510 18.85 -5.98 30.08
N MET A 511 19.50 -6.95 29.44
CA MET A 511 19.90 -6.81 28.03
C MET A 511 18.69 -6.54 27.14
N ALA A 512 17.63 -7.35 27.24
CA ALA A 512 16.41 -7.15 26.48
C ALA A 512 15.79 -5.77 26.71
N HIS A 513 15.82 -5.24 27.94
CA HIS A 513 15.32 -3.90 28.23
C HIS A 513 16.18 -2.80 27.61
N MET A 514 17.52 -2.91 27.71
CA MET A 514 18.45 -1.98 27.05
C MET A 514 18.24 -1.96 25.53
N LEU A 515 18.02 -3.12 24.91
CA LEU A 515 17.74 -3.22 23.48
C LEU A 515 16.41 -2.56 23.09
N ARG A 516 15.36 -2.73 23.88
CA ARG A 516 14.07 -2.04 23.66
C ARG A 516 14.23 -0.52 23.70
N ILE A 517 14.97 0.01 24.68
CA ILE A 517 15.25 1.46 24.77
C ILE A 517 16.12 1.92 23.59
N ARG A 518 17.13 1.14 23.20
CA ARG A 518 17.98 1.42 22.04
C ARG A 518 17.17 1.49 20.74
N ARG A 519 16.19 0.59 20.54
CA ARG A 519 15.28 0.62 19.38
C ARG A 519 14.41 1.88 19.35
N LEU A 520 13.85 2.28 20.50
CA LEU A 520 13.08 3.53 20.60
C LEU A 520 13.93 4.76 20.28
N MET A 521 15.20 4.80 20.73
CA MET A 521 16.12 5.89 20.40
C MET A 521 16.51 5.89 18.92
N ALA A 522 16.82 4.72 18.37
CA ALA A 522 17.20 4.56 16.98
C ALA A 522 16.08 5.01 16.02
N ALA A 523 14.81 4.78 16.37
CA ALA A 523 13.64 5.26 15.62
C ALA A 523 13.63 6.80 15.42
N MET A 524 14.22 7.55 16.36
CA MET A 524 14.37 9.01 16.28
C MET A 524 15.74 9.45 15.74
N GLY A 525 16.58 8.50 15.30
CA GLY A 525 17.96 8.76 14.89
C GLY A 525 18.90 9.11 16.04
N GLU A 526 18.57 8.72 17.27
CA GLU A 526 19.42 8.90 18.45
C GLU A 526 20.21 7.62 18.80
N THR A 527 21.34 7.81 19.48
CA THR A 527 22.20 6.70 19.93
C THR A 527 22.33 6.70 21.45
N VAL A 528 22.29 5.51 22.06
CA VAL A 528 22.45 5.33 23.51
C VAL A 528 23.91 5.16 23.94
N ASP A 529 24.83 5.03 22.99
CA ASP A 529 26.23 4.66 23.25
C ASP A 529 26.92 5.67 24.17
N GLY A 530 26.58 6.96 24.05
CA GLY A 530 27.09 8.02 24.94
C GLY A 530 26.57 7.96 26.39
N TRP A 531 25.59 7.10 26.69
CA TRP A 531 25.08 6.89 28.04
C TRP A 531 25.77 5.72 28.75
N ILE A 532 26.55 4.93 28.02
CA ILE A 532 27.24 3.75 28.54
C ILE A 532 28.51 4.18 29.29
N SER A 533 28.52 3.86 30.59
CA SER A 533 29.63 4.17 31.48
C SER A 533 30.45 2.92 31.80
N PRO A 534 31.80 2.98 31.73
CA PRO A 534 32.65 1.82 32.00
C PRO A 534 32.63 1.44 33.49
N VAL A 535 32.27 2.36 34.39
CA VAL A 535 32.14 2.09 35.83
C VAL A 535 30.82 1.41 36.23
N SER A 536 29.94 1.13 35.27
CA SER A 536 28.66 0.47 35.53
C SER A 536 28.85 -1.02 35.85
N GLN A 537 28.91 -1.32 37.15
CA GLN A 537 29.04 -2.69 37.67
C GLN A 537 27.91 -3.61 37.20
N GLY A 538 26.69 -3.08 37.07
CA GLY A 538 25.56 -3.86 36.60
C GLY A 538 25.65 -4.21 35.12
N LEU A 539 26.15 -3.30 34.27
CA LEU A 539 26.38 -3.58 32.85
C LEU A 539 27.58 -4.53 32.66
N HIS A 540 28.64 -4.37 33.44
CA HIS A 540 29.77 -5.29 33.45
C HIS A 540 29.33 -6.74 33.65
N ARG A 541 28.44 -6.98 34.64
CA ARG A 541 27.87 -8.32 34.89
C ARG A 541 27.02 -8.85 33.73
N VAL A 542 26.30 -7.98 33.01
CA VAL A 542 25.52 -8.39 31.84
C VAL A 542 26.45 -8.80 30.70
N VAL A 543 27.40 -7.93 30.34
CA VAL A 543 28.34 -8.18 29.24
C VAL A 543 29.17 -9.43 29.53
N TYR A 544 29.66 -9.58 30.77
CA TYR A 544 30.40 -10.76 31.18
C TYR A 544 29.56 -12.05 31.02
N SER A 545 28.30 -12.06 31.49
CA SER A 545 27.46 -13.27 31.36
C SER A 545 27.17 -13.65 29.92
N TYR A 546 27.06 -12.67 29.02
CA TYR A 546 26.82 -12.92 27.60
C TYR A 546 28.05 -13.47 26.90
N LEU A 547 29.22 -12.89 27.17
CA LEU A 547 30.45 -13.32 26.53
C LEU A 547 31.00 -14.64 27.09
N GLU A 548 30.70 -14.98 28.35
CA GLU A 548 31.04 -16.27 28.98
C GLU A 548 30.09 -17.39 28.53
N ALA A 549 28.84 -17.07 28.19
CA ALA A 549 27.87 -18.07 27.76
C ALA A 549 28.24 -18.68 26.40
N ASP A 550 27.97 -19.98 26.23
CA ASP A 550 28.23 -20.70 24.98
C ASP A 550 27.21 -20.42 23.86
N GLY A 551 26.17 -19.60 24.12
CA GLY A 551 25.12 -19.27 23.15
C GLY A 551 25.54 -18.26 22.07
N GLU A 552 24.84 -18.30 20.93
CA GLU A 552 24.98 -17.28 19.87
C GLU A 552 24.52 -15.91 20.39
N ILE A 553 25.31 -14.87 20.16
CA ILE A 553 25.00 -13.49 20.55
C ILE A 553 24.41 -12.79 19.32
N ALA A 554 23.20 -12.24 19.45
CA ALA A 554 22.55 -11.56 18.34
C ALA A 554 23.29 -10.25 17.98
N GLY A 555 23.18 -9.81 16.72
CA GLY A 555 23.83 -8.58 16.25
C GLY A 555 23.48 -7.32 17.07
N ASP A 556 22.23 -7.20 17.51
CA ASP A 556 21.77 -6.11 18.38
C ASP A 556 22.43 -6.15 19.77
N GLU A 557 22.63 -7.35 20.33
CA GLU A 557 23.30 -7.56 21.62
C GLU A 557 24.79 -7.23 21.52
N TRP A 558 25.43 -7.66 20.43
CA TRP A 558 26.80 -7.28 20.09
C TRP A 558 26.98 -5.76 20.03
N ALA A 559 26.00 -5.03 19.49
CA ALA A 559 26.08 -3.58 19.40
C ALA A 559 26.07 -2.87 20.78
N VAL A 560 25.51 -3.50 21.83
CA VAL A 560 25.60 -2.99 23.21
C VAL A 560 26.93 -3.37 23.84
N ILE A 561 27.36 -4.63 23.64
CA ILE A 561 28.65 -5.14 24.15
C ILE A 561 29.81 -4.33 23.58
N ASP A 562 29.83 -4.08 22.27
CA ASP A 562 30.88 -3.32 21.59
C ASP A 562 30.93 -1.87 22.08
N ALA A 563 29.77 -1.24 22.31
CA ALA A 563 29.71 0.12 22.83
C ALA A 563 30.26 0.20 24.27
N PHE A 564 29.98 -0.81 25.11
CA PHE A 564 30.58 -0.93 26.44
C PHE A 564 32.10 -1.14 26.37
N VAL A 565 32.56 -2.06 25.53
CA VAL A 565 33.99 -2.34 25.30
C VAL A 565 34.73 -1.11 24.78
N ALA A 566 34.13 -0.34 23.87
CA ALA A 566 34.69 0.93 23.39
C ALA A 566 34.83 1.95 24.53
N SER A 567 33.83 2.03 25.42
CA SER A 567 33.87 2.88 26.62
C SER A 567 34.99 2.46 27.59
N VAL A 568 35.17 1.15 27.82
CA VAL A 568 36.27 0.59 28.62
C VAL A 568 37.64 0.89 28.03
N ARG A 569 37.82 0.70 26.70
CA ARG A 569 39.06 1.05 26.00
C ARG A 569 39.38 2.54 26.12
N SER A 570 38.38 3.40 25.97
CA SER A 570 38.54 4.85 26.17
C SER A 570 39.00 5.19 27.57
N GLU A 571 38.46 4.54 28.61
CA GLU A 571 38.84 4.77 30.00
C GLU A 571 40.27 4.28 30.29
N LEU A 572 40.63 3.07 29.86
CA LEU A 572 41.99 2.52 30.02
C LEU A 572 43.04 3.37 29.29
N SER A 573 42.69 3.95 28.14
CA SER A 573 43.59 4.87 27.42
C SER A 573 43.84 6.18 28.17
N ARG A 574 42.89 6.62 29.00
CA ARG A 574 43.02 7.80 29.86
C ARG A 574 43.81 7.50 31.13
N SER A 575 43.70 6.30 31.70
CA SER A 575 44.37 5.90 32.94
C SER A 575 45.79 5.35 32.70
N ARG A 576 46.75 6.25 32.46
CA ARG A 576 48.13 5.92 32.04
C ARG A 576 48.93 5.03 33.01
N ASN A 577 48.61 5.07 34.31
CA ASN A 577 49.40 4.41 35.37
C ASN A 577 48.60 3.42 36.24
N TRP A 578 47.30 3.23 35.96
CA TRP A 578 46.44 2.29 36.69
C TRP A 578 45.47 1.63 35.72
N GLN A 579 45.55 0.30 35.61
CA GLN A 579 44.64 -0.50 34.79
C GLN A 579 43.81 -1.37 35.71
N SER A 580 42.49 -1.26 35.63
CA SER A 580 41.57 -2.14 36.35
C SER A 580 41.68 -3.56 35.77
N ALA A 581 41.93 -4.57 36.62
CA ALA A 581 42.01 -5.96 36.19
C ALA A 581 40.72 -6.42 35.50
N ASP A 582 39.56 -6.06 36.07
CA ASP A 582 38.23 -6.37 35.52
C ASP A 582 38.07 -5.85 34.08
N PHE A 583 38.58 -4.64 33.80
CA PHE A 583 38.52 -4.04 32.46
C PHE A 583 39.42 -4.75 31.46
N VAL A 584 40.59 -5.21 31.88
CA VAL A 584 41.48 -5.98 30.99
C VAL A 584 40.88 -7.36 30.70
N ASP A 585 40.29 -7.99 31.72
CA ASP A 585 39.71 -9.33 31.59
C ASP A 585 38.48 -9.33 30.65
N ILE A 586 37.58 -8.34 30.77
CA ILE A 586 36.43 -8.25 29.86
C ILE A 586 36.84 -7.96 28.41
N LEU A 587 37.93 -7.21 28.19
CA LEU A 587 38.47 -6.98 26.84
C LEU A 587 39.04 -8.25 26.23
N ARG A 588 39.80 -9.04 26.99
CA ARG A 588 40.33 -10.33 26.52
C ARG A 588 39.21 -11.29 26.15
N LEU A 589 38.18 -11.32 26.98
CA LEU A 589 37.05 -12.22 26.83
C LEU A 589 36.19 -11.81 25.62
N HIS A 590 36.01 -10.50 25.37
CA HIS A 590 35.44 -9.96 24.13
C HIS A 590 36.22 -10.37 22.89
N GLU A 591 37.54 -10.18 22.88
CA GLU A 591 38.41 -10.50 21.75
C GLU A 591 38.49 -12.00 21.47
N ALA A 592 38.41 -12.85 22.50
CA ALA A 592 38.33 -14.29 22.35
C ALA A 592 36.99 -14.70 21.71
N ARG A 593 35.86 -14.16 22.19
CA ARG A 593 34.53 -14.47 21.67
C ARG A 593 34.35 -14.00 20.21
N ARG A 594 34.79 -12.77 19.88
CA ARG A 594 34.74 -12.24 18.51
C ARG A 594 35.55 -13.06 17.50
N ARG A 595 36.68 -13.64 17.93
CA ARG A 595 37.50 -14.54 17.08
C ARG A 595 36.88 -15.92 16.89
N ALA A 596 36.00 -16.36 17.78
CA ALA A 596 35.32 -17.65 17.65
C ALA A 596 34.10 -17.59 16.71
N GLU A 597 33.53 -16.40 16.49
CA GLU A 597 32.39 -16.18 15.58
C GLU A 597 32.80 -15.73 14.17
N ALA A 598 34.06 -15.31 13.98
CA ALA A 598 34.64 -14.92 12.70
C ALA A 598 35.32 -16.11 12.02
#